data_AF-A0A3M2QYB2-F1
#
_entry.id   AF-A0A3M2QYB2-F1
#
_cell.length_a   1.000
_cell.length_b   1.000
_cell.length_c   1.000
_cell.angle_alpha   90.00
_cell.angle_beta   90.00
_cell.angle_gamma   90.00
#
_symmetry.space_group_name_H-M   'P 1'
#
loop_
_entity.id
_entity.type
_entity.pdbx_description
1 polymer ?
#
loop_
_entity_poly.entity_id
_entity_poly.type
_entity_poly.pdbx_seq_one_letter_code
_entity_poly.pdbx_strand_id
1 'polypeptide(L)'
;MLLTIPEEIICMIAEQCSLRDQASLARSCGRLYGICNRILYSNDARNHRCSSVFHAIAWCHDQILALKTLMAAKAGGADFKQCHDSRNHHPASLHHSDATLHSPIHLAARRGLDGIISFLIDQGIPPDGPEDARRTPLAEAILHKQESAATLLVHRGASVGLQPPQFEAYCAAIREGLAELTEVIIKEKGIDVNSNVGYGCTGFLLAAYYRQGRVLRVLLNLGAEAKGTLRHFSQTHSFASLSWTLQTGSLALRKHLGPRGLLDLVVSVVTEQVAPIQKSQQVAALHLLLDLLQREKSAAYLGSAFPTDESDRFLDALMQRVLSVNRTDAAIASALLQYGARIRVGIFLQLLDVLNSSSFSKDTSRCLRRYPKLLQSFDYVYSYCVSLAPSKRSFTVDYFIENVPNKAVRLVQELNRFDLPLTARGIQMMGLRIAREGSREAQSGSAA
;
A
#
# COMPACT_ATOMS: atom_id res chain seq x y z
N MET A 1 -25.20 66.18 -4.34
CA MET A 1 -24.86 66.87 -3.07
C MET A 1 -23.78 66.16 -2.24
N LEU A 2 -23.71 64.83 -2.18
CA LEU A 2 -22.63 64.14 -1.44
C LEU A 2 -21.21 64.30 -2.05
N LEU A 3 -21.12 64.60 -3.36
CA LEU A 3 -19.85 64.80 -4.08
C LEU A 3 -19.19 66.17 -3.85
N THR A 4 -19.81 67.08 -3.10
CA THR A 4 -19.26 68.42 -2.79
C THR A 4 -18.86 68.57 -1.33
N ILE A 5 -19.07 67.53 -0.51
CA ILE A 5 -18.75 67.54 0.91
C ILE A 5 -17.24 67.23 1.09
N PRO A 6 -16.53 67.91 2.01
CA PRO A 6 -15.16 67.59 2.40
C PRO A 6 -15.02 66.14 2.88
N GLU A 7 -13.86 65.53 2.64
CA GLU A 7 -13.62 64.13 2.99
C GLU A 7 -13.73 63.89 4.50
N GLU A 8 -13.32 64.86 5.34
CA GLU A 8 -13.39 64.72 6.79
C GLU A 8 -14.83 64.58 7.29
N ILE A 9 -15.76 65.35 6.72
CA ILE A 9 -17.18 65.31 7.10
C ILE A 9 -17.82 64.00 6.64
N ILE A 10 -17.44 63.51 5.44
CA ILE A 10 -17.90 62.21 4.94
C ILE A 10 -17.39 61.08 5.86
N CYS A 11 -16.13 61.15 6.32
CA CYS A 11 -15.58 60.18 7.28
C CYS A 11 -16.37 60.18 8.59
N MET A 12 -16.63 61.36 9.18
CA MET A 12 -17.38 61.48 10.43
C MET A 12 -18.81 60.91 10.31
N ILE A 13 -19.50 61.18 9.20
CA ILE A 13 -20.84 60.64 8.95
C ILE A 13 -20.76 59.11 8.82
N ALA A 14 -19.81 58.60 8.02
CA ALA A 14 -19.65 57.18 7.81
C ALA A 14 -19.27 56.44 9.10
N GLU A 15 -18.44 57.01 9.97
CA GLU A 15 -18.06 56.43 11.27
C GLU A 15 -19.25 56.30 12.23
N GLN A 16 -20.26 57.18 12.13
CA GLN A 16 -21.48 57.11 12.95
C GLN A 16 -22.59 56.23 12.35
N CYS A 17 -22.47 55.82 11.09
CA CYS A 17 -23.44 54.96 10.42
C CYS A 17 -23.33 53.49 10.87
N SER A 18 -24.43 52.74 10.76
CA SER A 18 -24.41 51.28 10.95
C SER A 18 -23.57 50.61 9.86
N LEU A 19 -23.06 49.39 10.13
CA LEU A 19 -22.22 48.65 9.16
C LEU A 19 -22.95 48.37 7.82
N ARG A 20 -24.29 48.20 7.88
CA ARG A 20 -25.16 48.06 6.70
C ARG A 20 -25.22 49.34 5.87
N ASP A 21 -25.26 50.49 6.54
CA ASP A 21 -25.35 51.79 5.90
C ASP A 21 -23.99 52.22 5.34
N GLN A 22 -22.90 51.94 6.06
CA GLN A 22 -21.52 52.09 5.56
C GLN A 22 -21.31 51.30 4.26
N ALA A 23 -21.76 50.04 4.20
CA ALA A 23 -21.66 49.19 3.01
C ALA A 23 -22.57 49.66 1.86
N SER A 24 -23.68 50.33 2.17
CA SER A 24 -24.58 50.91 1.16
C SER A 24 -24.01 52.22 0.59
N LEU A 25 -23.42 53.06 1.45
CA LEU A 25 -22.66 54.25 1.07
C LEU A 25 -21.47 53.91 0.17
N ALA A 26 -20.69 52.88 0.51
CA ALA A 26 -19.54 52.46 -0.29
C ALA A 26 -19.93 52.02 -1.71
N ARG A 27 -21.10 51.39 -1.88
CA ARG A 27 -21.59 50.91 -3.20
C ARG A 27 -22.19 52.01 -4.08
N SER A 28 -22.41 53.20 -3.54
CA SER A 28 -23.16 54.25 -4.24
C SER A 28 -22.33 55.00 -5.29
N CYS A 29 -21.04 55.26 -5.05
CA CYS A 29 -20.13 55.85 -6.05
C CYS A 29 -18.65 55.61 -5.73
N GLY A 30 -17.76 55.72 -6.73
CA GLY A 30 -16.32 55.42 -6.58
C GLY A 30 -15.57 56.29 -5.56
N ARG A 31 -15.97 57.56 -5.38
CA ARG A 31 -15.37 58.44 -4.35
C ARG A 31 -15.75 58.00 -2.93
N LEU A 32 -17.03 57.73 -2.70
CA LEU A 32 -17.51 57.21 -1.40
C LEU A 32 -16.99 55.80 -1.15
N TYR A 33 -16.80 55.00 -2.20
CA TYR A 33 -16.15 53.70 -2.10
C TYR A 33 -14.76 53.83 -1.47
N GLY A 34 -13.88 54.68 -2.01
CA GLY A 34 -12.52 54.85 -1.45
C GLY A 34 -12.48 55.26 0.03
N ILE A 35 -13.40 56.12 0.45
CA ILE A 35 -13.48 56.64 1.83
C ILE A 35 -14.14 55.62 2.76
N CYS A 36 -15.35 55.16 2.43
CA CYS A 36 -16.13 54.25 3.26
C CYS A 36 -15.48 52.86 3.36
N ASN A 37 -14.73 52.39 2.36
CA ASN A 37 -14.08 51.09 2.43
C ASN A 37 -12.96 51.05 3.49
N ARG A 38 -12.24 52.16 3.71
CA ARG A 38 -11.26 52.26 4.81
C ARG A 38 -11.94 52.15 6.18
N ILE A 39 -13.10 52.79 6.34
CA ILE A 39 -13.88 52.77 7.57
C ILE A 39 -14.51 51.39 7.79
N LEU A 40 -15.06 50.78 6.74
CA LEU A 40 -15.57 49.41 6.76
C LEU A 40 -14.48 48.42 7.16
N TYR A 41 -13.28 48.51 6.60
CA TYR A 41 -12.17 47.65 7.01
C TYR A 41 -11.70 47.89 8.44
N SER A 42 -11.65 49.15 8.90
CA SER A 42 -11.37 49.44 10.30
C SER A 42 -12.45 48.89 11.23
N ASN A 43 -13.71 48.87 10.81
CA ASN A 43 -14.83 48.38 11.61
C ASN A 43 -14.89 46.84 11.60
N ASP A 44 -14.62 46.22 10.46
CA ASP A 44 -14.43 44.77 10.30
C ASP A 44 -13.27 44.26 11.14
N ALA A 45 -12.16 45.01 11.21
CA ALA A 45 -11.03 44.73 12.08
C ALA A 45 -11.41 44.80 13.56
N ARG A 46 -12.12 45.85 13.98
CA ARG A 46 -12.60 46.02 15.37
C ARG A 46 -13.61 44.95 15.80
N ASN A 47 -14.42 44.43 14.87
CA ASN A 47 -15.42 43.41 15.15
C ASN A 47 -14.95 41.98 14.82
N HIS A 48 -13.66 41.81 14.51
CA HIS A 48 -13.06 40.53 14.11
C HIS A 48 -13.68 39.87 12.87
N ARG A 49 -14.47 40.59 12.07
CA ARG A 49 -15.14 40.12 10.84
C ARG A 49 -14.33 40.52 9.60
N CYS A 50 -13.10 40.04 9.51
CA CYS A 50 -12.14 40.47 8.50
C CYS A 50 -12.40 39.84 7.11
N SER A 51 -13.50 40.21 6.48
CA SER A 51 -13.96 39.68 5.17
C SER A 51 -12.90 39.80 4.06
N SER A 52 -12.10 40.86 4.04
CA SER A 52 -10.99 41.05 3.11
C SER A 52 -9.87 40.02 3.27
N VAL A 53 -9.56 39.63 4.50
CA VAL A 53 -8.52 38.63 4.81
C VAL A 53 -8.94 37.29 4.22
N PHE A 54 -10.16 36.85 4.51
CA PHE A 54 -10.67 35.60 3.97
C PHE A 54 -10.84 35.65 2.45
N HIS A 55 -11.30 36.78 1.88
CA HIS A 55 -11.39 36.93 0.43
C HIS A 55 -10.01 36.86 -0.24
N ALA A 56 -9.00 37.53 0.31
CA ALA A 56 -7.64 37.52 -0.22
C ALA A 56 -7.04 36.11 -0.24
N ILE A 57 -7.27 35.33 0.81
CA ILE A 57 -6.79 33.95 0.90
C ILE A 57 -7.62 33.03 -0.01
N ALA A 58 -8.95 33.18 -0.05
CA ALA A 58 -9.88 32.34 -0.82
C ALA A 58 -9.75 32.48 -2.34
N TRP A 59 -9.49 33.70 -2.81
CA TRP A 59 -9.36 34.05 -4.22
C TRP A 59 -7.92 34.47 -4.57
N CYS A 60 -6.95 33.98 -3.79
CA CYS A 60 -5.54 34.20 -4.05
C CYS A 60 -5.18 33.66 -5.44
N HIS A 61 -4.99 34.57 -6.40
CA HIS A 61 -4.39 34.33 -7.72
C HIS A 61 -2.92 34.77 -7.75
N ASP A 62 -2.58 35.77 -6.94
CA ASP A 62 -1.22 36.28 -6.72
C ASP A 62 -0.97 36.42 -5.21
N GLN A 63 0.01 35.67 -4.72
CA GLN A 63 0.37 35.62 -3.31
C GLN A 63 0.95 36.95 -2.80
N ILE A 64 1.61 37.72 -3.66
CA ILE A 64 2.17 39.04 -3.31
C ILE A 64 1.03 40.01 -3.03
N LEU A 65 0.00 40.01 -3.88
CA LEU A 65 -1.18 40.85 -3.69
C LEU A 65 -1.95 40.45 -2.43
N ALA A 66 -2.13 39.15 -2.19
CA ALA A 66 -2.76 38.65 -0.97
C ALA A 66 -1.98 39.03 0.30
N LEU A 67 -0.65 38.98 0.26
CA LEU A 67 0.18 39.44 1.37
C LEU A 67 0.07 40.95 1.59
N LYS A 68 0.03 41.76 0.52
CA LYS A 68 -0.20 43.22 0.65
C LYS A 68 -1.55 43.53 1.30
N THR A 69 -2.62 42.82 0.93
CA THR A 69 -3.93 43.03 1.55
C THR A 69 -3.96 42.57 3.00
N LEU A 70 -3.28 41.47 3.35
CA LEU A 70 -3.07 41.03 4.73
C LEU A 70 -2.28 42.06 5.55
N MET A 71 -1.18 42.61 5.02
CA MET A 71 -0.41 43.66 5.69
C MET A 71 -1.25 44.92 5.91
N ALA A 72 -2.03 45.34 4.91
CA ALA A 72 -2.94 46.48 5.04
C ALA A 72 -4.03 46.22 6.09
N ALA A 73 -4.59 45.01 6.14
CA ALA A 73 -5.57 44.62 7.15
C ALA A 73 -4.96 44.64 8.55
N LYS A 74 -3.72 44.16 8.72
CA LYS A 74 -3.01 44.22 10.01
C LYS A 74 -2.74 45.66 10.44
N ALA A 75 -2.28 46.51 9.53
CA ALA A 75 -2.10 47.94 9.78
C ALA A 75 -3.41 48.65 10.15
N GLY A 76 -4.54 48.18 9.60
CA GLY A 76 -5.89 48.61 9.95
C GLY A 76 -6.41 48.09 11.30
N GLY A 77 -5.60 47.35 12.08
CA GLY A 77 -5.95 46.86 13.40
C GLY A 77 -6.58 45.46 13.44
N ALA A 78 -6.50 44.69 12.36
CA ALA A 78 -7.05 43.33 12.33
C ALA A 78 -6.31 42.41 13.32
N ASP A 79 -7.06 41.76 14.22
CA ASP A 79 -6.55 40.69 15.07
C ASP A 79 -6.80 39.32 14.44
N PHE A 80 -5.79 38.80 13.74
CA PHE A 80 -5.88 37.51 13.06
C PHE A 80 -6.13 36.30 13.97
N LYS A 81 -5.94 36.43 15.29
CA LYS A 81 -6.25 35.35 16.25
C LYS A 81 -7.75 35.15 16.43
N GLN A 82 -8.51 36.25 16.35
CA GLN A 82 -9.95 36.27 16.59
C GLN A 82 -10.75 36.47 15.29
N CYS A 83 -10.06 36.76 14.18
CA CYS A 83 -10.66 36.89 12.85
C CYS A 83 -11.47 35.65 12.48
N HIS A 84 -12.76 35.85 12.18
CA HIS A 84 -13.64 34.82 11.65
C HIS A 84 -14.37 35.29 10.40
N ASP A 85 -14.58 34.37 9.46
CA ASP A 85 -15.41 34.67 8.29
C ASP A 85 -16.88 34.67 8.73
N SER A 86 -17.54 35.81 8.58
CA SER A 86 -18.96 35.97 8.89
C SER A 86 -19.88 35.42 7.80
N ARG A 87 -19.34 34.93 6.68
CA ARG A 87 -20.13 34.32 5.61
C ARG A 87 -20.55 32.91 6.01
N ASN A 88 -21.87 32.67 6.05
CA ASN A 88 -22.44 31.33 6.26
C ASN A 88 -22.06 30.32 5.16
N HIS A 89 -21.56 30.77 4.01
CA HIS A 89 -21.07 29.94 2.91
C HIS A 89 -19.78 30.52 2.35
N HIS A 90 -18.71 29.74 2.43
CA HIS A 90 -17.43 30.06 1.80
C HIS A 90 -17.29 29.25 0.50
N PRO A 91 -16.76 29.79 -0.61
CA PRO A 91 -16.60 29.04 -1.87
C PRO A 91 -15.63 27.86 -1.76
N ALA A 92 -14.73 27.88 -0.77
CA ALA A 92 -13.92 26.72 -0.41
C ALA A 92 -14.64 25.73 0.51
N SER A 93 -15.87 25.99 0.96
CA SER A 93 -16.66 25.08 1.79
C SER A 93 -17.30 23.98 0.95
N LEU A 94 -17.05 22.71 1.29
CA LEU A 94 -17.70 21.58 0.62
C LEU A 94 -19.08 21.25 1.23
N HIS A 95 -19.38 21.77 2.43
CA HIS A 95 -20.64 21.54 3.15
C HIS A 95 -21.29 22.86 3.61
N HIS A 96 -22.59 22.82 3.95
CA HIS A 96 -23.40 23.99 4.36
C HIS A 96 -22.95 24.65 5.69
N SER A 97 -21.97 24.09 6.39
CA SER A 97 -21.33 24.67 7.60
C SER A 97 -19.96 24.02 7.89
N ASP A 98 -18.91 24.40 7.17
CA ASP A 98 -17.53 24.09 7.60
C ASP A 98 -17.11 25.09 8.69
N ALA A 99 -17.26 24.70 9.96
CA ALA A 99 -16.77 25.50 11.08
C ALA A 99 -15.23 25.71 11.05
N THR A 100 -14.50 24.91 10.26
CA THR A 100 -13.04 25.01 10.09
C THR A 100 -12.60 26.15 9.16
N LEU A 101 -13.54 26.82 8.46
CA LEU A 101 -13.26 27.98 7.58
C LEU A 101 -13.33 29.33 8.30
N HIS A 102 -13.52 29.34 9.62
CA HIS A 102 -13.56 30.56 10.43
C HIS A 102 -12.19 31.06 10.88
N SER A 103 -11.07 30.49 10.41
CA SER A 103 -9.74 30.96 10.80
C SER A 103 -8.84 31.12 9.57
N PRO A 104 -8.10 32.25 9.44
CA PRO A 104 -7.32 32.54 8.25
C PRO A 104 -6.19 31.52 8.01
N ILE A 105 -5.58 30.99 9.08
CA ILE A 105 -4.51 29.99 8.98
C ILE A 105 -5.03 28.63 8.48
N HIS A 106 -6.24 28.23 8.87
CA HIS A 106 -6.87 27.00 8.38
C HIS A 106 -7.18 27.09 6.89
N LEU A 107 -7.74 28.21 6.43
CA LEU A 107 -8.01 28.44 5.01
C LEU A 107 -6.70 28.50 4.20
N ALA A 108 -5.65 29.13 4.73
CA ALA A 108 -4.34 29.17 4.08
C ALA A 108 -3.69 27.78 3.98
N ALA A 109 -3.79 26.96 5.04
CA ALA A 109 -3.30 25.58 5.08
C ALA A 109 -4.02 24.68 4.08
N ARG A 110 -5.35 24.75 4.03
CA ARG A 110 -6.19 24.05 3.06
C ARG A 110 -5.84 24.38 1.60
N ARG A 111 -5.43 25.63 1.33
CA ARG A 111 -5.04 26.09 0.00
C ARG A 111 -3.55 25.94 -0.32
N GLY A 112 -2.71 25.54 0.63
CA GLY A 112 -1.28 25.38 0.43
C GLY A 112 -0.52 26.71 0.26
N LEU A 113 -0.93 27.76 0.96
CA LEU A 113 -0.37 29.10 0.77
C LEU A 113 0.78 29.40 1.76
N ASP A 114 1.94 28.76 1.54
CA ASP A 114 3.09 28.72 2.47
C ASP A 114 3.55 30.10 2.99
N GLY A 115 3.71 31.08 2.09
CA GLY A 115 4.06 32.45 2.46
C GLY A 115 2.99 33.17 3.29
N ILE A 116 1.70 32.85 3.07
CA ILE A 116 0.61 33.39 3.90
C ILE A 116 0.61 32.70 5.27
N ILE A 117 0.81 31.39 5.32
CA ILE A 117 0.94 30.64 6.58
C ILE A 117 2.10 31.20 7.41
N SER A 118 3.26 31.39 6.78
CA SER A 118 4.44 31.99 7.43
C SER A 118 4.11 33.37 8.00
N PHE A 119 3.54 34.25 7.17
CA PHE A 119 3.14 35.59 7.61
C PHE A 119 2.16 35.54 8.79
N LEU A 120 1.11 34.70 8.71
CA LEU A 120 0.11 34.59 9.76
C LEU A 120 0.71 34.12 11.10
N ILE A 121 1.64 33.16 11.07
CA ILE A 121 2.37 32.70 12.26
C ILE A 121 3.30 33.79 12.79
N ASP A 122 3.99 34.52 11.90
CA ASP A 122 4.88 35.64 12.27
C ASP A 122 4.09 36.81 12.91
N GLN A 123 2.81 36.93 12.58
CA GLN A 123 1.88 37.89 13.21
C GLN A 123 1.29 37.37 14.54
N GLY A 124 1.78 36.24 15.05
CA GLY A 124 1.49 35.70 16.36
C GLY A 124 0.31 34.73 16.43
N ILE A 125 -0.22 34.27 15.29
CA ILE A 125 -1.21 33.18 15.31
C ILE A 125 -0.49 31.87 15.68
N PRO A 126 -1.01 31.08 16.63
CA PRO A 126 -0.43 29.77 16.94
C PRO A 126 -0.48 28.86 15.70
N PRO A 127 0.53 28.00 15.49
CA PRO A 127 0.57 27.09 14.33
C PRO A 127 -0.58 26.08 14.32
N ASP A 128 -1.13 25.77 15.49
CA ASP A 128 -2.31 24.90 15.66
C ASP A 128 -3.64 25.64 15.49
N GLY A 129 -3.60 26.95 15.21
CA GLY A 129 -4.80 27.77 15.09
C GLY A 129 -5.51 28.02 16.44
N PRO A 130 -6.68 28.68 16.42
CA PRO A 130 -7.47 28.94 17.63
C PRO A 130 -8.03 27.65 18.24
N GLU A 131 -8.16 27.63 19.58
CA GLU A 131 -8.55 26.45 20.37
C GLU A 131 -9.94 25.87 20.02
N ASP A 132 -10.87 26.70 19.52
CA ASP A 132 -12.24 26.28 19.20
C ASP A 132 -12.39 25.55 17.84
N ALA A 133 -11.29 25.36 17.11
CA ALA A 133 -11.34 24.70 15.81
C ALA A 133 -11.49 23.17 15.95
N ARG A 134 -12.44 22.56 15.20
CA ARG A 134 -12.64 21.10 15.21
C ARG A 134 -11.47 20.29 14.61
N ARG A 135 -10.60 20.94 13.84
CA ARG A 135 -9.42 20.36 13.18
C ARG A 135 -8.30 21.37 13.26
N THR A 136 -7.05 20.91 13.28
CA THR A 136 -5.87 21.80 13.23
C THR A 136 -5.55 22.23 11.79
N PRO A 137 -4.80 23.33 11.58
CA PRO A 137 -4.31 23.72 10.26
C PRO A 137 -3.49 22.62 9.60
N LEU A 138 -2.72 21.86 10.38
CA LEU A 138 -1.96 20.71 9.88
C LEU A 138 -2.87 19.63 9.31
N ALA A 139 -3.97 19.29 10.01
CA ALA A 139 -4.93 18.30 9.54
C ALA A 139 -5.62 18.74 8.22
N GLU A 140 -5.93 20.03 8.08
CA GLU A 140 -6.49 20.59 6.84
C GLU A 140 -5.47 20.53 5.68
N ALA A 141 -4.21 20.88 5.92
CA ALA A 141 -3.16 20.75 4.91
C ALA A 141 -2.99 19.29 4.44
N ILE A 142 -3.02 18.33 5.38
CA ILE A 142 -2.90 16.91 5.06
C ILE A 142 -4.10 16.41 4.24
N LEU A 143 -5.33 16.71 4.69
CA LEU A 143 -6.57 16.29 4.01
C LEU A 143 -6.63 16.81 2.57
N HIS A 144 -6.13 18.03 2.36
CA HIS A 144 -6.08 18.68 1.04
C HIS A 144 -4.75 18.45 0.29
N LYS A 145 -3.90 17.54 0.79
CA LYS A 145 -2.63 17.10 0.16
C LYS A 145 -1.64 18.24 -0.11
N GLN A 146 -1.67 19.27 0.73
CA GLN A 146 -0.76 20.41 0.66
C GLN A 146 0.54 20.07 1.43
N GLU A 147 1.39 19.24 0.80
CA GLU A 147 2.61 18.68 1.43
C GLU A 147 3.54 19.78 1.97
N SER A 148 3.82 20.83 1.17
CA SER A 148 4.68 21.97 1.56
C SER A 148 4.13 22.80 2.71
N ALA A 149 2.81 23.04 2.72
CA ALA A 149 2.16 23.76 3.80
C ALA A 149 2.17 22.94 5.10
N ALA A 150 1.97 21.64 5.00
CA ALA A 150 2.02 20.74 6.15
C ALA A 150 3.43 20.65 6.74
N THR A 151 4.47 20.52 5.90
CA THR A 151 5.87 20.50 6.37
C THR A 151 6.25 21.82 7.03
N LEU A 152 5.86 22.96 6.43
CA LEU A 152 6.04 24.28 7.03
C LEU A 152 5.38 24.37 8.41
N LEU A 153 4.12 23.91 8.56
CA LEU A 153 3.42 23.94 9.83
C LEU A 153 4.14 23.13 10.91
N VAL A 154 4.66 21.94 10.57
CA VAL A 154 5.45 21.11 11.49
C VAL A 154 6.75 21.82 11.90
N HIS A 155 7.49 22.38 10.95
CA HIS A 155 8.71 23.18 11.22
C HIS A 155 8.42 24.40 12.11
N ARG A 156 7.23 25.00 11.98
CA ARG A 156 6.77 26.12 12.81
C ARG A 156 6.19 25.69 14.16
N GLY A 157 6.29 24.41 14.51
CA GLY A 157 5.94 23.90 15.84
C GLY A 157 4.50 23.39 15.98
N ALA A 158 3.78 23.12 14.89
CA ALA A 158 2.46 22.49 14.96
C ALA A 158 2.49 21.16 15.72
N SER A 159 1.43 20.88 16.47
CA SER A 159 1.24 19.61 17.17
C SER A 159 0.87 18.49 16.19
N VAL A 160 1.53 17.35 16.34
CA VAL A 160 1.39 16.21 15.42
C VAL A 160 0.59 15.06 16.05
N GLY A 161 0.34 15.10 17.37
CA GLY A 161 -0.34 14.02 18.10
C GLY A 161 0.49 12.73 18.09
N LEU A 162 1.44 12.59 19.00
CA LEU A 162 2.47 11.52 18.94
C LEU A 162 2.20 10.35 19.88
N GLN A 163 0.99 10.22 20.43
CA GLN A 163 0.63 9.16 21.37
C GLN A 163 -0.58 8.40 20.82
N PRO A 164 -0.59 7.05 20.77
CA PRO A 164 -1.80 6.29 20.46
C PRO A 164 -2.91 6.63 21.48
N PRO A 165 -4.18 6.83 21.05
CA PRO A 165 -4.76 6.65 19.71
C PRO A 165 -4.62 7.85 18.75
N GLN A 166 -3.87 8.88 19.12
CA GLN A 166 -3.80 10.21 18.49
C GLN A 166 -2.69 10.37 17.45
N PHE A 167 -2.12 9.29 16.87
CA PHE A 167 -1.19 9.31 15.71
C PHE A 167 -1.84 9.85 14.42
N GLU A 168 -2.85 10.71 14.53
CA GLU A 168 -3.74 11.11 13.45
C GLU A 168 -2.98 11.79 12.32
N ALA A 169 -2.09 12.76 12.61
CA ALA A 169 -1.36 13.46 11.57
C ALA A 169 -0.31 12.57 10.87
N TYR A 170 0.42 11.74 11.62
CA TYR A 170 1.40 10.81 11.03
C TYR A 170 0.72 9.74 10.17
N CYS A 171 -0.31 9.08 10.69
CA CYS A 171 -1.08 8.08 9.94
C CYS A 171 -1.80 8.69 8.74
N ALA A 172 -2.35 9.90 8.87
CA ALA A 172 -2.97 10.60 7.75
C ALA A 172 -1.95 10.99 6.68
N ALA A 173 -0.77 11.48 7.07
CA ALA A 173 0.33 11.78 6.13
C ALA A 173 0.72 10.54 5.31
N ILE A 174 0.87 9.39 5.99
CA ILE A 174 1.13 8.11 5.32
C ILE A 174 -0.01 7.75 4.38
N ARG A 175 -1.27 7.77 4.85
CA ARG A 175 -2.45 7.38 4.07
C ARG A 175 -2.63 8.24 2.81
N GLU A 176 -2.36 9.55 2.90
CA GLU A 176 -2.48 10.48 1.79
C GLU A 176 -1.25 10.50 0.87
N GLY A 177 -0.15 9.87 1.27
CA GLY A 177 1.05 9.72 0.45
C GLY A 177 2.06 10.86 0.55
N LEU A 178 2.02 11.63 1.63
CA LEU A 178 2.85 12.81 1.88
C LEU A 178 4.22 12.38 2.44
N ALA A 179 5.12 11.99 1.53
CA ALA A 179 6.41 11.38 1.86
C ALA A 179 7.39 12.34 2.55
N GLU A 180 7.47 13.59 2.11
CA GLU A 180 8.32 14.61 2.71
C GLU A 180 7.83 14.96 4.12
N LEU A 181 6.52 15.15 4.27
CA LEU A 181 5.90 15.36 5.58
C LEU A 181 6.16 14.18 6.53
N THR A 182 6.03 12.95 6.03
CA THR A 182 6.32 11.75 6.83
C THR A 182 7.77 11.73 7.30
N GLU A 183 8.72 12.08 6.44
CA GLU A 183 10.14 12.16 6.78
C GLU A 183 10.42 13.23 7.84
N VAL A 184 9.85 14.43 7.67
CA VAL A 184 9.99 15.55 8.62
C VAL A 184 9.41 15.17 9.98
N ILE A 185 8.20 14.60 10.01
CA ILE A 185 7.56 14.18 11.25
C ILE A 185 8.43 13.17 12.01
N ILE A 186 8.99 12.16 11.32
CA ILE A 186 9.86 11.16 11.96
C ILE A 186 11.12 11.82 12.54
N LYS A 187 11.80 12.65 11.75
CA LYS A 187 13.08 13.26 12.15
C LYS A 187 12.92 14.30 13.26
N GLU A 188 11.98 15.22 13.12
CA GLU A 188 11.85 16.35 14.05
C GLU A 188 11.22 15.94 15.39
N LYS A 189 10.34 14.95 15.36
CA LYS A 189 9.66 14.47 16.57
C LYS A 189 10.33 13.24 17.19
N GLY A 190 11.42 12.74 16.58
CA GLY A 190 12.17 11.59 17.08
C GLY A 190 11.33 10.31 17.16
N ILE A 191 10.39 10.13 16.23
CA ILE A 191 9.52 8.95 16.21
C ILE A 191 10.36 7.75 15.81
N ASP A 192 10.28 6.66 16.56
CA ASP A 192 10.82 5.38 16.10
C ASP A 192 10.02 4.91 14.86
N VAL A 193 10.69 4.77 13.73
CA VAL A 193 10.11 4.34 12.45
C VAL A 193 9.40 2.98 12.54
N ASN A 194 9.80 2.14 13.51
CA ASN A 194 9.23 0.82 13.76
C ASN A 194 8.17 0.80 14.88
N SER A 195 7.86 1.96 15.45
CA SER A 195 6.83 2.07 16.49
C SER A 195 5.45 1.65 15.99
N ASN A 196 4.67 1.10 16.92
CA ASN A 196 3.29 0.74 16.69
C ASN A 196 2.42 2.01 16.72
N VAL A 197 1.84 2.35 15.57
CA VAL A 197 0.97 3.53 15.41
C VAL A 197 -0.48 3.26 15.80
N GLY A 198 -0.78 2.07 16.31
CA GLY A 198 -2.10 1.62 16.77
C GLY A 198 -2.46 0.25 16.22
N TYR A 199 -3.18 -0.56 17.02
CA TYR A 199 -3.68 -1.89 16.63
C TYR A 199 -2.62 -2.90 16.16
N GLY A 200 -1.34 -2.71 16.49
CA GLY A 200 -0.26 -3.60 16.00
C GLY A 200 0.28 -3.21 14.64
N CYS A 201 -0.16 -2.09 14.06
CA CYS A 201 0.29 -1.61 12.77
C CYS A 201 1.55 -0.75 12.91
N THR A 202 2.51 -0.96 12.00
CA THR A 202 3.66 -0.05 11.82
C THR A 202 3.38 0.93 10.69
N GLY A 203 4.11 2.04 10.65
CA GLY A 203 4.04 2.99 9.53
C GLY A 203 4.31 2.32 8.17
N PHE A 204 5.23 1.35 8.13
CA PHE A 204 5.54 0.57 6.93
C PHE A 204 4.36 -0.29 6.46
N LEU A 205 3.66 -0.97 7.37
CA LEU A 205 2.46 -1.74 7.05
C LEU A 205 1.35 -0.84 6.47
N LEU A 206 1.11 0.34 7.07
CA LEU A 206 0.13 1.30 6.57
C LEU A 206 0.50 1.80 5.17
N ALA A 207 1.76 2.17 4.93
CA ALA A 207 2.22 2.62 3.62
C ALA A 207 2.03 1.51 2.56
N ALA A 208 2.28 0.25 2.93
CA ALA A 208 2.06 -0.89 2.05
C ALA A 208 0.58 -1.16 1.76
N TYR A 209 -0.27 -1.05 2.77
CA TYR A 209 -1.72 -1.22 2.66
C TYR A 209 -2.36 -0.17 1.75
N TYR A 210 -2.04 1.11 1.96
CA TYR A 210 -2.57 2.22 1.17
C TYR A 210 -1.84 2.43 -0.18
N ARG A 211 -0.89 1.57 -0.53
CA ARG A 211 -0.14 1.63 -1.79
C ARG A 211 0.66 2.92 -1.99
N GLN A 212 1.23 3.44 -0.91
CA GLN A 212 1.92 4.72 -0.89
C GLN A 212 3.43 4.55 -1.14
N GLY A 213 3.79 4.40 -2.42
CA GLY A 213 5.14 4.02 -2.83
C GLY A 213 6.24 5.01 -2.45
N ARG A 214 5.98 6.32 -2.52
CA ARG A 214 6.95 7.37 -2.10
C ARG A 214 7.23 7.26 -0.59
N VAL A 215 6.17 7.19 0.21
CA VAL A 215 6.24 7.02 1.67
C VAL A 215 6.96 5.73 2.04
N LEU A 216 6.63 4.62 1.37
CA LEU A 216 7.26 3.32 1.61
C LEU A 216 8.79 3.36 1.42
N ARG A 217 9.27 4.07 0.39
CA ARG A 217 10.72 4.25 0.16
C ARG A 217 11.38 5.12 1.21
N VAL A 218 10.72 6.22 1.63
CA VAL A 218 11.21 7.06 2.72
C VAL A 218 11.35 6.24 4.01
N LEU A 219 10.32 5.47 4.38
CA LEU A 219 10.35 4.63 5.57
C LEU A 219 11.49 3.61 5.51
N LEU A 220 11.70 2.95 4.37
CA LEU A 220 12.85 2.03 4.20
C LEU A 220 14.18 2.76 4.37
N ASN A 221 14.37 3.92 3.72
CA ASN A 221 15.59 4.71 3.86
C ASN A 221 15.87 5.14 5.31
N LEU A 222 14.83 5.33 6.12
CA LEU A 222 14.92 5.63 7.55
C LEU A 222 15.10 4.40 8.44
N GLY A 223 15.20 3.19 7.87
CA GLY A 223 15.46 1.95 8.60
C GLY A 223 14.22 1.15 9.00
N ALA A 224 13.07 1.34 8.33
CA ALA A 224 11.87 0.57 8.63
C ALA A 224 12.05 -0.94 8.40
N GLU A 225 11.57 -1.75 9.35
CA GLU A 225 11.59 -3.20 9.28
C GLU A 225 10.48 -3.74 8.37
N ALA A 226 10.86 -4.19 7.17
CA ALA A 226 9.93 -4.75 6.20
C ALA A 226 9.59 -6.24 6.43
N LYS A 227 10.47 -7.00 7.09
CA LYS A 227 10.37 -8.47 7.18
C LYS A 227 9.06 -8.94 7.83
N GLY A 228 8.70 -8.33 8.97
CA GLY A 228 7.46 -8.67 9.68
C GLY A 228 6.22 -8.42 8.82
N THR A 229 6.16 -7.26 8.16
CA THR A 229 5.06 -6.88 7.27
C THR A 229 4.93 -7.81 6.06
N LEU A 230 6.05 -8.14 5.39
CA LEU A 230 6.03 -9.05 4.25
C LEU A 230 5.61 -10.47 4.67
N ARG A 231 6.04 -10.94 5.83
CA ARG A 231 5.60 -12.22 6.41
C ARG A 231 4.11 -12.19 6.73
N HIS A 232 3.60 -11.10 7.30
CA HIS A 232 2.18 -10.91 7.57
C HIS A 232 1.35 -11.00 6.28
N PHE A 233 1.77 -10.39 5.17
CA PHE A 233 1.07 -10.53 3.89
C PHE A 233 1.09 -11.95 3.33
N SER A 234 2.17 -12.71 3.53
CA SER A 234 2.21 -14.13 3.16
C SER A 234 1.17 -14.93 3.95
N GLN A 235 1.14 -14.74 5.27
CA GLN A 235 0.27 -15.49 6.20
C GLN A 235 -1.22 -15.14 6.04
N THR A 236 -1.54 -13.88 5.72
CA THR A 236 -2.92 -13.46 5.43
C THR A 236 -3.33 -13.70 3.98
N HIS A 237 -2.50 -14.37 3.19
CA HIS A 237 -2.69 -14.62 1.75
C HIS A 237 -2.93 -13.35 0.92
N SER A 238 -2.43 -12.21 1.40
CA SER A 238 -2.46 -10.91 0.71
C SER A 238 -1.31 -10.80 -0.30
N PHE A 239 -1.17 -11.79 -1.18
CA PHE A 239 -0.06 -11.88 -2.14
C PHE A 239 0.02 -10.69 -3.09
N ALA A 240 -1.11 -10.06 -3.45
CA ALA A 240 -1.10 -8.83 -4.22
C ALA A 240 -0.38 -7.68 -3.50
N SER A 241 -0.57 -7.55 -2.18
CA SER A 241 0.13 -6.55 -1.35
C SER A 241 1.59 -6.87 -1.19
N LEU A 242 1.94 -8.14 -1.03
CA LEU A 242 3.31 -8.60 -0.99
C LEU A 242 4.02 -8.28 -2.31
N SER A 243 3.45 -8.66 -3.46
CA SER A 243 4.02 -8.39 -4.79
C SER A 243 4.21 -6.90 -5.05
N TRP A 244 3.19 -6.08 -4.77
CA TRP A 244 3.28 -4.64 -4.94
C TRP A 244 4.40 -4.03 -4.07
N THR A 245 4.53 -4.50 -2.82
CA THR A 245 5.55 -4.01 -1.89
C THR A 245 6.95 -4.38 -2.38
N LEU A 246 7.15 -5.63 -2.83
CA LEU A 246 8.40 -6.10 -3.39
C LEU A 246 8.81 -5.33 -4.65
N GLN A 247 7.87 -5.07 -5.56
CA GLN A 247 8.13 -4.30 -6.78
C GLN A 247 8.53 -2.86 -6.46
N THR A 248 7.76 -2.21 -5.59
CA THR A 248 7.90 -0.78 -5.26
C THR A 248 9.15 -0.49 -4.43
N GLY A 249 9.46 -1.39 -3.49
CA GLY A 249 10.60 -1.29 -2.58
C GLY A 249 11.84 -2.05 -3.02
N SER A 250 11.83 -2.72 -4.19
CA SER A 250 12.82 -3.71 -4.64
C SER A 250 14.28 -3.40 -4.29
N LEU A 251 14.76 -2.20 -4.64
CA LEU A 251 16.15 -1.80 -4.39
C LEU A 251 16.46 -1.62 -2.89
N ALA A 252 15.56 -0.97 -2.16
CA ALA A 252 15.76 -0.69 -0.74
C ALA A 252 15.55 -1.96 0.10
N LEU A 253 14.47 -2.70 -0.15
CA LEU A 253 14.17 -3.99 0.49
C LEU A 253 15.32 -4.97 0.36
N ARG A 254 15.94 -5.03 -0.81
CA ARG A 254 17.12 -5.86 -1.05
C ARG A 254 18.26 -5.53 -0.06
N LYS A 255 18.58 -4.25 0.12
CA LYS A 255 19.63 -3.80 1.06
C LYS A 255 19.26 -4.11 2.52
N HIS A 256 17.99 -3.93 2.90
CA HIS A 256 17.55 -4.10 4.29
C HIS A 256 17.34 -5.56 4.71
N LEU A 257 16.80 -6.42 3.84
CA LEU A 257 16.52 -7.83 4.16
C LEU A 257 17.75 -8.72 3.98
N GLY A 258 18.59 -8.40 2.98
CA GLY A 258 19.66 -9.27 2.52
C GLY A 258 19.19 -10.65 2.06
N PRO A 259 20.13 -11.55 1.72
CA PRO A 259 19.79 -12.84 1.11
C PRO A 259 19.08 -13.77 2.07
N ARG A 260 19.47 -13.80 3.35
CA ARG A 260 18.80 -14.62 4.38
C ARG A 260 17.35 -14.19 4.61
N GLY A 261 17.10 -12.87 4.66
CA GLY A 261 15.74 -12.34 4.80
C GLY A 261 14.85 -12.69 3.60
N LEU A 262 15.40 -12.65 2.39
CA LEU A 262 14.70 -13.09 1.18
C LEU A 262 14.40 -14.59 1.18
N LEU A 263 15.36 -15.43 1.57
CA LEU A 263 15.18 -16.89 1.67
C LEU A 263 14.10 -17.25 2.69
N ASP A 264 14.06 -16.58 3.85
CA ASP A 264 13.01 -16.76 4.85
C ASP A 264 11.62 -16.40 4.30
N LEU A 265 11.53 -15.34 3.49
CA LEU A 265 10.28 -14.95 2.83
C LEU A 265 9.87 -15.95 1.74
N VAL A 266 10.82 -16.47 0.96
CA VAL A 266 10.57 -17.54 -0.01
C VAL A 266 10.00 -18.77 0.71
N VAL A 267 10.59 -19.17 1.83
CA VAL A 267 10.06 -20.26 2.65
C VAL A 267 8.64 -19.96 3.10
N SER A 268 8.41 -18.78 3.66
CA SER A 268 7.08 -18.37 4.12
C SER A 268 6.05 -18.50 3.00
N VAL A 269 6.32 -17.91 1.83
CA VAL A 269 5.41 -17.93 0.67
C VAL A 269 5.18 -19.36 0.18
N VAL A 270 6.21 -20.20 0.12
CA VAL A 270 6.11 -21.59 -0.36
C VAL A 270 5.35 -22.50 0.61
N THR A 271 5.45 -22.26 1.92
CA THR A 271 4.80 -23.13 2.91
C THR A 271 3.30 -22.90 3.07
N GLU A 272 2.77 -21.77 2.60
CA GLU A 272 1.35 -21.47 2.74
C GLU A 272 0.50 -22.37 1.85
N GLN A 273 -0.53 -22.99 2.47
CA GLN A 273 -1.55 -23.73 1.74
C GLN A 273 -2.67 -22.78 1.34
N VAL A 274 -2.74 -22.50 0.05
CA VAL A 274 -3.59 -21.43 -0.48
C VAL A 274 -4.68 -22.02 -1.37
N ALA A 275 -5.87 -21.40 -1.36
CA ALA A 275 -6.95 -21.73 -2.27
C ALA A 275 -6.53 -21.55 -3.74
N PRO A 276 -7.14 -22.30 -4.69
CA PRO A 276 -6.78 -22.24 -6.11
C PRO A 276 -6.80 -20.83 -6.70
N ILE A 277 -7.72 -19.97 -6.23
CA ILE A 277 -7.90 -18.60 -6.76
C ILE A 277 -6.73 -17.67 -6.46
N GLN A 278 -6.03 -17.91 -5.34
CA GLN A 278 -4.88 -17.12 -4.90
C GLN A 278 -3.55 -17.74 -5.34
N LYS A 279 -3.59 -18.92 -5.99
CA LYS A 279 -2.40 -19.67 -6.38
C LYS A 279 -1.55 -18.93 -7.41
N SER A 280 -2.18 -18.33 -8.41
CA SER A 280 -1.50 -17.51 -9.41
C SER A 280 -0.77 -16.33 -8.76
N GLN A 281 -1.40 -15.69 -7.77
CA GLN A 281 -0.80 -14.56 -7.04
C GLN A 281 0.36 -15.01 -6.15
N GLN A 282 0.26 -16.16 -5.48
CA GLN A 282 1.34 -16.76 -4.70
C GLN A 282 2.56 -17.07 -5.58
N VAL A 283 2.35 -17.65 -6.77
CA VAL A 283 3.43 -17.97 -7.71
C VAL A 283 4.07 -16.69 -8.27
N ALA A 284 3.27 -15.67 -8.60
CA ALA A 284 3.80 -14.37 -9.02
C ALA A 284 4.66 -13.69 -7.93
N ALA A 285 4.21 -13.74 -6.68
CA ALA A 285 4.98 -13.29 -5.52
C ALA A 285 6.30 -14.06 -5.37
N LEU A 286 6.27 -15.38 -5.56
CA LEU A 286 7.46 -16.23 -5.51
C LEU A 286 8.46 -15.86 -6.62
N HIS A 287 8.01 -15.65 -7.85
CA HIS A 287 8.87 -15.20 -8.95
C HIS A 287 9.58 -13.90 -8.61
N LEU A 288 8.87 -12.91 -8.07
CA LEU A 288 9.47 -11.64 -7.66
C LEU A 288 10.55 -11.83 -6.59
N LEU A 289 10.32 -12.68 -5.60
CA LEU A 289 11.31 -12.98 -4.56
C LEU A 289 12.55 -13.68 -5.12
N LEU A 290 12.35 -14.66 -6.01
CA LEU A 290 13.44 -15.40 -6.63
C LEU A 290 14.25 -14.52 -7.61
N ASP A 291 13.59 -13.60 -8.32
CA ASP A 291 14.25 -12.58 -9.16
C ASP A 291 15.13 -11.65 -8.33
N LEU A 292 14.62 -11.17 -7.19
CA LEU A 292 15.40 -10.34 -6.27
C LEU A 292 16.63 -11.09 -5.75
N LEU A 293 16.47 -12.37 -5.44
CA LEU A 293 17.54 -13.23 -4.97
C LEU A 293 18.59 -13.53 -6.06
N GLN A 294 18.18 -13.70 -7.32
CA GLN A 294 19.14 -13.82 -8.43
C GLN A 294 19.92 -12.52 -8.65
N ARG A 295 19.26 -11.37 -8.57
CA ARG A 295 19.93 -10.06 -8.66
C ARG A 295 20.90 -9.82 -7.51
N GLU A 296 20.63 -10.38 -6.33
CA GLU A 296 21.58 -10.44 -5.22
C GLU A 296 22.84 -11.22 -5.58
N LYS A 297 22.68 -12.45 -6.07
CA LYS A 297 23.78 -13.30 -6.54
C LYS A 297 24.64 -12.60 -7.58
N SER A 298 24.02 -11.98 -8.59
CA SER A 298 24.74 -11.29 -9.66
C SER A 298 25.59 -10.12 -9.17
N ALA A 299 25.16 -9.39 -8.13
CA ALA A 299 25.97 -8.31 -7.58
C ALA A 299 27.04 -8.79 -6.58
N ALA A 300 26.85 -9.96 -5.95
CA ALA A 300 27.83 -10.53 -5.03
C ALA A 300 29.16 -10.89 -5.72
N TYR A 301 29.15 -11.17 -7.03
CA TYR A 301 30.36 -11.34 -7.86
C TYR A 301 31.30 -10.12 -7.85
N LEU A 302 30.84 -8.96 -7.41
CA LEU A 302 31.62 -7.72 -7.32
C LEU A 302 32.12 -7.39 -5.90
N GLY A 303 31.86 -8.22 -4.88
CA GLY A 303 32.55 -8.07 -3.59
C GLY A 303 31.81 -8.38 -2.28
N SER A 304 30.88 -9.35 -2.18
CA SER A 304 30.41 -9.79 -0.84
C SER A 304 30.06 -11.28 -0.70
N ALA A 305 30.21 -11.76 0.54
CA ALA A 305 30.43 -13.13 0.99
C ALA A 305 29.16 -13.98 1.22
N PHE A 306 28.32 -14.17 0.20
CA PHE A 306 27.29 -15.22 0.25
C PHE A 306 27.70 -16.40 -0.64
N PRO A 307 27.95 -17.60 -0.10
CA PRO A 307 28.28 -18.76 -0.93
C PRO A 307 27.06 -19.08 -1.80
N THR A 308 27.21 -18.96 -3.12
CA THR A 308 26.18 -19.30 -4.11
C THR A 308 25.65 -20.73 -3.89
N ASP A 309 26.53 -21.63 -3.44
CA ASP A 309 26.25 -23.02 -3.09
C ASP A 309 25.23 -23.16 -1.93
N GLU A 310 25.25 -22.29 -0.92
CA GLU A 310 24.26 -22.37 0.18
C GLU A 310 22.85 -22.06 -0.30
N SER A 311 22.69 -21.06 -1.18
CA SER A 311 21.40 -20.72 -1.75
C SER A 311 20.88 -21.82 -2.66
N ASP A 312 21.73 -22.41 -3.49
CA ASP A 312 21.33 -23.48 -4.41
C ASP A 312 20.92 -24.73 -3.62
N ARG A 313 21.70 -25.10 -2.60
CA ARG A 313 21.36 -26.20 -1.69
C ARG A 313 20.05 -25.97 -0.94
N PHE A 314 19.74 -24.73 -0.61
CA PHE A 314 18.48 -24.34 0.04
C PHE A 314 17.28 -24.48 -0.91
N LEU A 315 17.40 -24.00 -2.15
CA LEU A 315 16.34 -24.13 -3.15
C LEU A 315 16.03 -25.60 -3.47
N ASP A 316 17.06 -26.45 -3.54
CA ASP A 316 16.87 -27.90 -3.65
C ASP A 316 16.13 -28.51 -2.44
N ALA A 317 16.46 -28.07 -1.21
CA ALA A 317 15.79 -28.56 0.00
C ALA A 317 14.31 -28.13 0.02
N LEU A 318 14.02 -26.91 -0.46
CA LEU A 318 12.65 -26.44 -0.68
C LEU A 318 11.94 -27.27 -1.75
N MET A 319 12.60 -27.59 -2.86
CA MET A 319 12.08 -28.45 -3.92
C MET A 319 11.63 -29.81 -3.36
N GLN A 320 12.45 -30.41 -2.50
CA GLN A 320 12.12 -31.67 -1.83
C GLN A 320 10.87 -31.56 -0.95
N ARG A 321 10.68 -30.42 -0.27
CA ARG A 321 9.49 -30.18 0.56
C ARG A 321 8.23 -29.97 -0.27
N VAL A 322 8.34 -29.25 -1.39
CA VAL A 322 7.25 -28.98 -2.34
C VAL A 322 6.84 -30.26 -3.05
N LEU A 323 7.78 -31.05 -3.59
CA LEU A 323 7.51 -32.29 -4.30
C LEU A 323 7.26 -33.50 -3.39
N SER A 324 7.00 -33.27 -2.10
CA SER A 324 6.63 -34.35 -1.20
C SER A 324 5.27 -34.95 -1.58
N VAL A 325 5.14 -36.26 -1.32
CA VAL A 325 3.98 -37.11 -1.64
C VAL A 325 2.65 -36.58 -1.07
N ASN A 326 2.70 -35.66 -0.09
CA ASN A 326 1.53 -35.10 0.59
C ASN A 326 1.24 -33.64 0.27
N ARG A 327 2.19 -32.87 -0.29
CA ARG A 327 2.07 -31.40 -0.43
C ARG A 327 2.39 -30.88 -1.83
N THR A 328 2.34 -31.76 -2.84
CA THR A 328 2.75 -31.39 -4.20
C THR A 328 2.03 -30.20 -4.74
N ASP A 329 2.83 -29.30 -5.27
CA ASP A 329 2.39 -28.13 -5.99
C ASP A 329 3.29 -27.90 -7.21
N ALA A 330 2.77 -28.31 -8.36
CA ALA A 330 3.47 -28.27 -9.64
C ALA A 330 3.84 -26.83 -10.05
N ALA A 331 3.03 -25.82 -9.68
CA ALA A 331 3.27 -24.44 -10.07
C ALA A 331 4.42 -23.80 -9.26
N ILE A 332 4.50 -24.10 -7.96
CA ILE A 332 5.65 -23.68 -7.17
C ILE A 332 6.91 -24.47 -7.56
N ALA A 333 6.78 -25.78 -7.84
CA ALA A 333 7.90 -26.58 -8.30
C ALA A 333 8.46 -26.08 -9.64
N SER A 334 7.60 -25.69 -10.59
CA SER A 334 8.07 -25.15 -11.87
C SER A 334 8.77 -23.80 -11.69
N ALA A 335 8.24 -22.94 -10.83
CA ALA A 335 8.91 -21.69 -10.47
C ALA A 335 10.29 -21.94 -9.85
N LEU A 336 10.44 -22.88 -8.92
CA LEU A 336 11.75 -23.19 -8.33
C LEU A 336 12.74 -23.77 -9.35
N LEU A 337 12.29 -24.66 -10.26
CA LEU A 337 13.13 -25.22 -11.34
C LEU A 337 13.67 -24.14 -12.28
N GLN A 338 12.83 -23.15 -12.65
CA GLN A 338 13.25 -22.04 -13.51
C GLN A 338 14.40 -21.22 -12.91
N TYR A 339 14.52 -21.19 -11.59
CA TYR A 339 15.54 -20.44 -10.87
C TYR A 339 16.72 -21.32 -10.42
N GLY A 340 16.83 -22.55 -10.96
CA GLY A 340 18.00 -23.41 -10.81
C GLY A 340 17.91 -24.46 -9.72
N ALA A 341 16.77 -24.62 -9.03
CA ALA A 341 16.58 -25.72 -8.09
C ALA A 341 16.65 -27.08 -8.80
N ARG A 342 17.21 -28.09 -8.14
CA ARG A 342 17.34 -29.46 -8.68
C ARG A 342 16.44 -30.43 -7.93
N ILE A 343 15.89 -31.40 -8.66
CA ILE A 343 15.18 -32.54 -8.07
C ILE A 343 16.24 -33.52 -7.55
N ARG A 344 16.37 -33.62 -6.23
CA ARG A 344 17.33 -34.52 -5.59
C ARG A 344 16.88 -35.97 -5.63
N VAL A 345 17.87 -36.87 -5.55
CA VAL A 345 17.69 -38.33 -5.57
C VAL A 345 16.66 -38.83 -4.56
N GLY A 346 16.61 -38.21 -3.38
CA GLY A 346 15.65 -38.58 -2.33
C GLY A 346 14.18 -38.49 -2.75
N ILE A 347 13.83 -37.59 -3.68
CA ILE A 347 12.46 -37.46 -4.20
C ILE A 347 12.11 -38.67 -5.07
N PHE A 348 13.00 -39.07 -5.97
CA PHE A 348 12.80 -40.24 -6.83
C PHE A 348 12.65 -41.52 -5.98
N LEU A 349 13.52 -41.71 -5.00
CA LEU A 349 13.47 -42.86 -4.10
C LEU A 349 12.18 -42.87 -3.27
N GLN A 350 11.75 -41.72 -2.74
CA GLN A 350 10.51 -41.61 -1.98
C GLN A 350 9.28 -41.96 -2.83
N LEU A 351 9.24 -41.52 -4.10
CA LEU A 351 8.15 -41.87 -5.01
C LEU A 351 8.16 -43.36 -5.36
N LEU A 352 9.33 -43.92 -5.69
CA LEU A 352 9.47 -45.34 -6.00
C LEU A 352 9.07 -46.23 -4.82
N ASP A 353 9.48 -45.89 -3.59
CA ASP A 353 9.15 -46.67 -2.39
C ASP A 353 7.63 -46.78 -2.19
N VAL A 354 6.90 -45.67 -2.35
CA VAL A 354 5.44 -45.68 -2.21
C VAL A 354 4.76 -46.36 -3.41
N LEU A 355 5.23 -46.11 -4.65
CA LEU A 355 4.63 -46.68 -5.86
C LEU A 355 4.86 -48.19 -5.99
N ASN A 356 6.01 -48.70 -5.55
CA ASN A 356 6.33 -50.13 -5.55
C ASN A 356 5.83 -50.86 -4.28
N SER A 357 5.23 -50.13 -3.34
CA SER A 357 4.63 -50.73 -2.15
C SER A 357 3.51 -51.72 -2.49
N SER A 358 3.40 -52.78 -1.69
CA SER A 358 2.30 -53.74 -1.79
C SER A 358 0.93 -53.09 -1.56
N SER A 359 0.89 -51.97 -0.84
CA SER A 359 -0.32 -51.16 -0.68
C SER A 359 -0.80 -50.52 -1.98
N PHE A 360 0.10 -50.01 -2.82
CA PHE A 360 -0.28 -49.40 -4.10
C PHE A 360 -0.73 -50.45 -5.13
N SER A 361 -0.10 -51.63 -5.13
CA SER A 361 -0.48 -52.71 -6.04
C SER A 361 -1.84 -53.32 -5.68
N LYS A 362 -2.11 -53.56 -4.39
CA LYS A 362 -3.36 -54.21 -3.93
C LYS A 362 -4.56 -53.26 -3.79
N ASP A 363 -4.37 -52.07 -3.21
CA ASP A 363 -5.47 -51.12 -2.95
C ASP A 363 -5.00 -49.66 -3.18
N THR A 364 -4.98 -49.28 -4.46
CA THR A 364 -4.56 -47.94 -4.91
C THR A 364 -5.37 -46.83 -4.21
N SER A 365 -6.68 -47.04 -4.02
CA SER A 365 -7.57 -46.04 -3.43
C SER A 365 -7.28 -45.81 -1.95
N ARG A 366 -6.92 -46.84 -1.18
CA ARG A 366 -6.45 -46.68 0.20
C ARG A 366 -5.08 -46.01 0.25
N CYS A 367 -4.16 -46.37 -0.64
CA CYS A 367 -2.85 -45.72 -0.74
C CYS A 367 -2.99 -44.21 -0.99
N LEU A 368 -3.84 -43.80 -1.94
CA LEU A 368 -4.07 -42.39 -2.26
C LEU A 368 -4.89 -41.64 -1.20
N ARG A 369 -5.62 -42.33 -0.33
CA ARG A 369 -6.19 -41.69 0.87
C ARG A 369 -5.12 -41.35 1.90
N ARG A 370 -4.09 -42.20 2.04
CA ARG A 370 -2.92 -41.94 2.89
C ARG A 370 -1.99 -40.90 2.28
N TYR A 371 -1.89 -40.89 0.95
CA TYR A 371 -0.98 -40.06 0.17
C TYR A 371 -1.74 -39.32 -0.95
N PRO A 372 -2.51 -38.26 -0.62
CA PRO A 372 -3.46 -37.64 -1.52
C PRO A 372 -2.83 -36.92 -2.72
N LYS A 373 -1.55 -36.58 -2.64
CA LYS A 373 -0.82 -35.85 -3.68
C LYS A 373 0.17 -36.72 -4.45
N LEU A 374 0.28 -38.02 -4.13
CA LEU A 374 1.26 -38.94 -4.73
C LEU A 374 1.24 -38.92 -6.26
N LEU A 375 0.06 -39.06 -6.86
CA LEU A 375 -0.06 -39.09 -8.32
C LEU A 375 0.27 -37.74 -8.95
N GLN A 376 -0.01 -36.63 -8.25
CA GLN A 376 0.38 -35.30 -8.72
C GLN A 376 1.89 -35.10 -8.65
N SER A 377 2.55 -35.57 -7.57
CA SER A 377 4.01 -35.57 -7.48
C SER A 377 4.62 -36.41 -8.58
N PHE A 378 4.10 -37.63 -8.76
CA PHE A 378 4.57 -38.58 -9.74
C PHE A 378 4.39 -38.05 -11.16
N ASP A 379 3.20 -37.57 -11.53
CA ASP A 379 2.92 -37.02 -12.85
C ASP A 379 3.88 -35.87 -13.20
N TYR A 380 4.09 -34.95 -12.25
CA TYR A 380 5.01 -33.83 -12.44
C TYR A 380 6.47 -34.28 -12.61
N VAL A 381 6.96 -35.12 -11.69
CA VAL A 381 8.36 -35.59 -11.71
C VAL A 381 8.63 -36.48 -12.93
N TYR A 382 7.69 -37.37 -13.26
CA TYR A 382 7.79 -38.25 -14.43
C TYR A 382 7.77 -37.46 -15.73
N SER A 383 6.85 -36.51 -15.88
CA SER A 383 6.79 -35.62 -17.05
C SER A 383 8.08 -34.81 -17.20
N TYR A 384 8.63 -34.28 -16.11
CA TYR A 384 9.94 -33.60 -16.12
C TYR A 384 11.05 -34.53 -16.62
N CYS A 385 11.16 -35.73 -16.06
CA CYS A 385 12.18 -36.72 -16.44
C CYS A 385 12.11 -37.12 -17.91
N VAL A 386 10.90 -37.36 -18.42
CA VAL A 386 10.68 -37.75 -19.82
C VAL A 386 10.98 -36.60 -20.78
N SER A 387 10.65 -35.35 -20.40
CA SER A 387 10.93 -34.16 -21.22
C SER A 387 12.41 -33.81 -21.35
N LEU A 388 13.27 -34.31 -20.45
CA LEU A 388 14.71 -34.14 -20.55
C LEU A 388 15.27 -34.94 -21.74
N ALA A 389 16.09 -34.28 -22.55
CA ALA A 389 16.87 -34.93 -23.60
C ALA A 389 17.76 -36.04 -22.99
N PRO A 390 17.95 -37.19 -23.68
CA PRO A 390 18.73 -38.32 -23.15
C PRO A 390 20.14 -37.93 -22.69
N SER A 391 20.79 -36.99 -23.38
CA SER A 391 22.13 -36.48 -23.05
C SER A 391 22.20 -35.68 -21.74
N LYS A 392 21.07 -35.22 -21.21
CA LYS A 392 20.97 -34.44 -19.96
C LYS A 392 20.47 -35.28 -18.78
N ARG A 393 20.11 -36.55 -19.01
CA ARG A 393 19.64 -37.44 -17.94
C ARG A 393 20.83 -37.92 -17.12
N SER A 394 20.65 -37.87 -15.81
CA SER A 394 21.57 -38.53 -14.90
C SER A 394 21.18 -40.00 -14.77
N PHE A 395 22.12 -40.85 -14.37
CA PHE A 395 21.85 -42.26 -14.05
C PHE A 395 20.61 -42.44 -13.15
N THR A 396 20.42 -41.55 -12.18
CA THR A 396 19.26 -41.59 -11.27
C THR A 396 17.92 -41.32 -11.95
N VAL A 397 17.91 -40.50 -13.01
CA VAL A 397 16.69 -40.23 -13.79
C VAL A 397 16.34 -41.44 -14.64
N ASP A 398 17.33 -42.06 -15.30
CA ASP A 398 17.09 -43.26 -16.10
C ASP A 398 16.64 -44.43 -15.21
N TYR A 399 17.31 -44.63 -14.07
CA TYR A 399 16.89 -45.61 -13.07
C TYR A 399 15.43 -45.38 -12.60
N PHE A 400 15.05 -44.12 -12.36
CA PHE A 400 13.68 -43.80 -11.98
C PHE A 400 12.68 -44.18 -13.07
N ILE A 401 12.93 -43.81 -14.33
CA ILE A 401 12.04 -44.12 -15.45
C ILE A 401 11.87 -45.63 -15.62
N GLU A 402 12.95 -46.40 -15.49
CA GLU A 402 12.94 -47.86 -15.66
C GLU A 402 12.22 -48.60 -14.51
N ASN A 403 12.25 -48.07 -13.29
CA ASN A 403 11.73 -48.75 -12.09
C ASN A 403 10.33 -48.28 -11.66
N VAL A 404 9.70 -47.37 -12.41
CA VAL A 404 8.33 -46.93 -12.17
C VAL A 404 7.34 -48.03 -12.58
N PRO A 405 6.34 -48.37 -11.74
CA PRO A 405 5.38 -49.40 -12.09
C PRO A 405 4.45 -48.92 -13.22
N ASN A 406 4.30 -49.74 -14.27
CA ASN A 406 3.40 -49.48 -15.41
C ASN A 406 1.96 -49.13 -15.00
N LYS A 407 1.50 -49.69 -13.87
CA LYS A 407 0.19 -49.38 -13.28
C LYS A 407 0.04 -47.89 -12.95
N ALA A 408 1.08 -47.24 -12.42
CA ALA A 408 1.05 -45.82 -12.07
C ALA A 408 1.00 -44.93 -13.31
N VAL A 409 1.81 -45.24 -14.33
CA VAL A 409 1.84 -44.50 -15.61
C VAL A 409 0.46 -44.55 -16.29
N ARG A 410 -0.12 -45.76 -16.43
CA ARG A 410 -1.44 -45.93 -17.04
C ARG A 410 -2.53 -45.17 -16.28
N LEU A 411 -2.51 -45.25 -14.96
CA LEU A 411 -3.53 -44.62 -14.13
C LEU A 411 -3.50 -43.09 -14.23
N VAL A 412 -2.32 -42.47 -14.29
CA VAL A 412 -2.20 -41.02 -14.54
C VAL A 412 -2.67 -40.67 -15.95
N GLN A 413 -2.27 -41.43 -16.96
CA GLN A 413 -2.71 -41.20 -18.35
C GLN A 413 -4.23 -41.29 -18.50
N GLU A 414 -4.87 -42.29 -17.90
CA GLU A 414 -6.33 -42.44 -17.93
C GLU A 414 -7.03 -41.31 -17.18
N LEU A 415 -6.55 -40.94 -15.97
CA LEU A 415 -7.16 -39.84 -15.20
C LEU A 415 -7.07 -38.52 -15.97
N ASN A 416 -5.90 -38.22 -16.55
CA ASN A 416 -5.70 -37.01 -17.37
C ASN A 416 -6.56 -37.04 -18.64
N ARG A 417 -6.69 -38.20 -19.31
CA ARG A 417 -7.56 -38.35 -20.50
C ARG A 417 -9.02 -37.99 -20.23
N PHE A 418 -9.50 -38.26 -19.01
CA PHE A 418 -10.87 -37.99 -18.60
C PHE A 418 -11.05 -36.65 -17.86
N ASP A 419 -10.00 -35.82 -17.78
CA ASP A 419 -9.97 -34.58 -16.97
C ASP A 419 -10.40 -34.81 -15.51
N LEU A 420 -9.97 -35.94 -14.93
CA LEU A 420 -10.28 -36.32 -13.56
C LEU A 420 -9.13 -35.96 -12.61
N PRO A 421 -9.41 -35.58 -11.35
CA PRO A 421 -8.39 -35.22 -10.39
C PRO A 421 -7.52 -36.42 -10.03
N LEU A 422 -6.19 -36.26 -10.05
CA LEU A 422 -5.17 -37.25 -9.68
C LEU A 422 -5.20 -37.64 -8.19
N THR A 423 -6.32 -38.20 -7.73
CA THR A 423 -6.66 -38.48 -6.33
C THR A 423 -7.51 -39.76 -6.24
N ALA A 424 -7.71 -40.29 -5.03
CA ALA A 424 -8.61 -41.41 -4.80
C ALA A 424 -10.04 -41.16 -5.34
N ARG A 425 -10.52 -39.91 -5.24
CA ARG A 425 -11.83 -39.51 -5.76
C ARG A 425 -11.87 -39.57 -7.30
N GLY A 426 -10.77 -39.22 -7.97
CA GLY A 426 -10.66 -39.36 -9.42
C GLY A 426 -10.81 -40.80 -9.88
N ILE A 427 -10.15 -41.74 -9.20
CA ILE A 427 -10.27 -43.17 -9.49
C ILE A 427 -11.73 -43.63 -9.34
N GLN A 428 -12.41 -43.22 -8.27
CA GLN A 428 -13.81 -43.56 -8.06
C GLN A 428 -14.70 -43.02 -9.18
N MET A 429 -14.49 -41.77 -9.60
CA MET A 429 -15.24 -41.16 -10.70
C MET A 429 -14.96 -41.83 -12.04
N MET A 430 -13.72 -42.26 -12.29
CA MET A 430 -13.34 -43.01 -13.48
C MET A 430 -14.08 -44.35 -13.53
N GLY A 431 -14.10 -45.11 -12.43
CA GLY A 431 -14.83 -46.38 -12.36
C GLY A 431 -16.32 -46.23 -12.66
N LEU A 432 -16.95 -45.15 -12.17
CA LEU A 432 -18.35 -44.83 -12.50
C LEU A 432 -18.56 -44.46 -13.97
N ARG A 433 -17.61 -43.78 -14.62
CA ARG A 433 -17.68 -43.45 -16.04
C ARG A 433 -17.54 -44.70 -16.92
N ILE A 434 -16.55 -45.54 -16.64
CA ILE A 434 -16.32 -46.80 -17.37
C ILE A 434 -17.55 -47.71 -17.25
N ALA A 435 -18.13 -47.82 -16.05
CA ALA A 435 -19.36 -48.61 -15.85
C ALA A 435 -20.55 -48.06 -16.66
N ARG A 436 -20.68 -46.73 -16.79
CA ARG A 436 -21.73 -46.09 -17.60
C ARG A 436 -21.53 -46.27 -19.10
N GLU A 437 -20.29 -46.16 -19.58
CA GLU A 437 -19.95 -46.39 -20.99
C GLU A 437 -20.17 -47.85 -21.39
N GLY A 438 -19.72 -48.81 -20.57
CA GLY A 438 -19.97 -50.23 -20.80
C GLY A 438 -21.46 -50.61 -20.78
N SER A 439 -22.26 -49.95 -19.94
CA SER A 439 -23.73 -50.16 -19.94
C SER A 439 -24.44 -49.54 -21.17
N ARG A 440 -23.88 -48.49 -21.77
CA ARG A 440 -24.42 -47.89 -23.01
C ARG A 440 -24.08 -48.74 -24.23
N GLU A 441 -22.87 -49.28 -24.31
CA GLU A 441 -22.46 -50.18 -25.40
C GLU A 441 -23.24 -51.50 -25.37
N ALA A 442 -23.51 -52.04 -24.17
CA ALA A 442 -24.35 -53.23 -24.01
C ALA A 442 -25.82 -53.00 -24.41
N GLN A 443 -26.36 -51.78 -24.21
CA GLN A 443 -27.71 -51.43 -24.65
C GLN A 443 -27.79 -51.17 -26.16
N SER A 444 -26.75 -50.60 -26.79
CA SER A 444 -26.71 -50.43 -28.26
C SER A 444 -26.47 -51.74 -29.01
N GLY A 445 -25.72 -52.69 -28.43
CA GLY A 445 -25.49 -54.01 -29.02
C GLY A 445 -26.67 -54.98 -28.88
N SER A 446 -27.63 -54.69 -28.00
CA SER A 446 -28.89 -55.45 -27.85
C SER A 446 -30.02 -54.93 -28.76
N ALA A 447 -29.82 -53.78 -29.41
CA ALA A 447 -30.81 -53.13 -30.29
C ALA A 447 -30.46 -53.23 -31.79
N ALA A 448 -29.33 -53.88 -32.12
CA ALA A 448 -28.93 -54.29 -33.46
C ALA A 448 -29.05 -55.82 -33.55
#